data_AF-A0A934ZQA2-F1
#
_entry.id   AF-A0A934ZQA2-F1
#
_cell.length_a   1.000
_cell.length_b   1.000
_cell.length_c   1.000
_cell.angle_alpha   90.00
_cell.angle_beta   90.00
_cell.angle_gamma   90.00
#
_symmetry.space_group_name_H-M   'P 1'
#
loop_
_entity.id
_entity.type
_entity.pdbx_description
1 polymer ?
#
loop_
_entity_poly.entity_id
_entity_poly.type
_entity_poly.pdbx_seq_one_letter_code
_entity_poly.pdbx_strand_id
1 'polypeptide(L)'
;MNGSKPALGIGLWQLWLALGVLWLATLPVRPLFDPDEGRYGEIPREMWVSGDWVTPRLNGVKYFEKPPLQYWATASIYSVFGKSEWTSRLWSAALGFLCIPLVYGFARRIGQSRHVATIGAMTLAISPLYVIVSHLNLLDQAFTFFITATVFAFLLAQRVDANARQQRGWMLVAWTGLALAVLSKGIVALVLTAATLTVYMVISRSIAPLKRMRFLPGLALFAAIMVPWFWLVQARNPEFAAFFFVHEHFARFLTTVHKRAAPWWFFLPILFFALSPFLGSVKHATVKAWVATKPAEGIDPLRFCSFGARSHWCSSRYPSRSSYPTCCR
;
A
#
# COMPACT_ATOMS: atom_id res chain seq x y z
N MET A 1 20.40 -46.42 -22.81
CA MET A 1 19.25 -46.30 -21.89
C MET A 1 19.22 -44.88 -21.33
N ASN A 2 18.59 -43.95 -22.06
CA ASN A 2 18.41 -42.57 -21.60
C ASN A 2 17.10 -42.49 -20.82
N GLY A 3 17.17 -42.67 -19.51
CA GLY A 3 16.06 -42.40 -18.61
C GLY A 3 15.86 -40.90 -18.45
N SER A 4 15.05 -40.30 -19.33
CA SER A 4 14.51 -38.96 -19.10
C SER A 4 13.65 -39.02 -17.83
N LYS A 5 14.15 -38.43 -16.75
CA LYS A 5 13.32 -38.16 -15.57
C LYS A 5 12.13 -37.30 -16.03
N PRO A 6 10.88 -37.67 -15.74
CA PRO A 6 9.76 -36.78 -15.99
C PRO A 6 9.95 -35.57 -15.08
N ALA A 7 10.35 -34.43 -15.65
CA ALA A 7 10.26 -33.17 -14.95
C ALA A 7 8.78 -32.97 -14.64
N LEU A 8 8.40 -33.05 -13.36
CA LEU A 8 7.10 -32.57 -12.91
C LEU A 8 6.99 -31.11 -13.34
N GLY A 9 6.35 -30.88 -14.49
CA GLY A 9 6.11 -29.57 -15.06
C GLY A 9 5.01 -28.88 -14.26
N ILE A 10 5.30 -28.49 -13.02
CA ILE A 10 4.39 -27.69 -12.21
C ILE A 10 4.28 -26.33 -12.91
N GLY A 11 3.11 -26.05 -13.47
CA GLY A 11 2.81 -24.75 -14.08
C GLY A 11 2.88 -23.64 -13.02
N LEU A 12 3.27 -22.43 -13.43
CA LEU A 12 3.40 -21.29 -12.51
C LEU A 12 2.11 -21.02 -11.73
N TRP A 13 0.94 -21.23 -12.33
CA TRP A 13 -0.34 -21.09 -11.65
C TRP A 13 -0.54 -22.13 -10.53
N GLN A 14 -0.11 -23.38 -10.75
CA GLN A 14 -0.19 -24.46 -9.76
C GLN A 14 0.71 -24.15 -8.56
N LEU A 15 1.93 -23.66 -8.83
CA LEU A 15 2.83 -23.21 -7.78
C LEU A 15 2.22 -22.05 -6.98
N TRP A 16 1.64 -21.05 -7.65
CA TRP A 16 0.96 -19.95 -6.98
C TRP A 16 -0.20 -20.40 -6.11
N LEU A 17 -1.01 -21.35 -6.57
CA LEU A 17 -2.07 -21.92 -5.75
C LEU A 17 -1.53 -22.70 -4.55
N ALA A 18 -0.49 -23.52 -4.75
CA ALA A 18 0.16 -24.25 -3.66
C ALA A 18 0.70 -23.29 -2.58
N LEU A 19 1.33 -22.17 -3.00
CA LEU A 19 1.78 -21.13 -2.08
C LEU A 19 0.61 -20.43 -1.38
N GLY A 20 -0.50 -20.20 -2.07
CA GLY A 20 -1.72 -19.64 -1.48
C GLY A 20 -2.34 -20.56 -0.43
N VAL A 21 -2.38 -21.87 -0.70
CA VAL A 21 -2.82 -22.88 0.28
C VAL A 21 -1.88 -22.87 1.48
N LEU A 22 -0.57 -22.88 1.28
CA LEU A 22 0.40 -22.85 2.38
C LEU A 22 0.28 -21.58 3.23
N TRP A 23 0.08 -20.42 2.58
CA TRP A 23 -0.14 -19.14 3.25
C TRP A 23 -1.39 -19.19 4.15
N LEU A 24 -2.50 -19.69 3.62
CA LEU A 24 -3.77 -19.74 4.36
C LEU A 24 -3.82 -20.88 5.40
N ALA A 25 -3.02 -21.93 5.23
CA ALA A 25 -3.02 -23.11 6.11
C ALA A 25 -2.66 -22.81 7.57
N THR A 26 -1.97 -21.69 7.82
CA THR A 26 -1.54 -21.31 9.18
C THR A 26 -2.58 -20.49 9.95
N LEU A 27 -3.64 -20.02 9.28
CA LEU A 27 -4.66 -19.16 9.90
C LEU A 27 -5.45 -19.79 11.06
N PRO A 28 -5.79 -21.10 11.07
CA PRO A 28 -6.54 -21.71 12.18
C PRO A 28 -5.65 -22.16 13.35
N VAL A 29 -4.32 -22.11 13.22
CA VAL A 29 -3.39 -22.82 14.14
C VAL A 29 -3.33 -22.22 15.54
N ARG A 30 -3.85 -21.00 15.75
CA ARG A 30 -3.81 -20.32 17.05
C ARG A 30 -5.08 -19.52 17.37
N PRO A 31 -5.41 -19.34 18.67
CA PRO A 31 -6.45 -18.42 19.12
C PRO A 31 -6.17 -16.97 18.70
N LEU A 32 -7.20 -16.12 18.73
CA LEU A 32 -7.08 -14.68 18.50
C LEU A 32 -6.32 -14.01 19.65
N PHE A 33 -5.38 -13.13 19.33
CA PHE A 33 -4.65 -12.34 20.31
C PHE A 33 -5.43 -11.08 20.73
N ASP A 34 -5.51 -10.88 22.04
CA ASP A 34 -6.06 -9.65 22.60
C ASP A 34 -5.05 -8.49 22.58
N PRO A 35 -5.51 -7.24 22.46
CA PRO A 35 -6.92 -6.84 22.29
C PRO A 35 -7.35 -6.76 20.81
N ASP A 36 -6.41 -6.71 19.87
CA ASP A 36 -6.72 -6.28 18.51
C ASP A 36 -7.46 -7.34 17.69
N GLU A 37 -7.00 -8.60 17.68
CA GLU A 37 -7.66 -9.62 16.86
C GLU A 37 -9.05 -9.98 17.40
N GLY A 38 -9.22 -9.96 18.73
CA GLY A 38 -10.53 -10.11 19.37
C GLY A 38 -11.48 -8.98 19.00
N ARG A 39 -11.03 -7.72 19.13
CA ARG A 39 -11.81 -6.53 18.76
C ARG A 39 -12.25 -6.56 17.30
N TYR A 40 -11.31 -6.77 16.39
CA TYR A 40 -11.60 -6.79 14.95
C TYR A 40 -12.22 -8.11 14.49
N GLY A 41 -12.33 -9.11 15.36
CA GLY A 41 -13.12 -10.32 15.14
C GLY A 41 -14.57 -10.17 15.62
N GLU A 42 -14.79 -9.38 16.68
CA GLU A 42 -16.09 -9.22 17.32
C GLU A 42 -16.95 -8.11 16.71
N ILE A 43 -16.37 -6.94 16.37
CA ILE A 43 -17.11 -5.85 15.68
C ILE A 43 -17.79 -6.35 14.39
N PRO A 44 -17.11 -7.10 13.50
CA PRO A 44 -17.74 -7.63 12.30
C PRO A 44 -18.80 -8.70 12.61
N ARG A 45 -18.65 -9.46 13.71
CA ARG A 45 -19.67 -10.43 14.12
C ARG A 45 -20.94 -9.73 14.58
N GLU A 46 -20.84 -8.66 15.37
CA GLU A 46 -21.98 -7.84 15.77
C GLU A 46 -22.65 -7.19 14.55
N MET A 47 -21.86 -6.66 13.62
CA MET A 47 -22.35 -6.10 12.36
C MET A 47 -23.12 -7.12 11.53
N TRP A 48 -22.58 -8.34 11.40
CA TRP A 48 -23.24 -9.43 10.70
C TRP A 48 -24.56 -9.86 11.36
N VAL A 49 -24.56 -10.04 12.68
CA VAL A 49 -25.76 -10.50 13.44
C VAL A 49 -26.83 -9.42 13.54
N SER A 50 -26.46 -8.16 13.75
CA SER A 50 -27.43 -7.06 13.87
C SER A 50 -27.98 -6.58 12.52
N GLY A 51 -27.25 -6.81 11.43
CA GLY A 51 -27.58 -6.26 10.12
C GLY A 51 -27.31 -4.75 9.99
N ASP A 52 -26.76 -4.08 11.01
CA ASP A 52 -26.34 -2.67 10.90
C ASP A 52 -24.92 -2.57 10.34
N TRP A 53 -24.82 -2.46 9.02
CA TRP A 53 -23.55 -2.28 8.30
C TRP A 53 -23.02 -0.83 8.36
N VAL A 54 -23.71 0.09 9.03
CA VAL A 54 -23.31 1.50 9.10
C VAL A 54 -22.64 1.82 10.43
N THR A 55 -23.25 1.41 11.56
CA THR A 55 -22.78 1.78 12.90
C THR A 55 -21.94 0.65 13.53
N PRO A 56 -20.60 0.71 13.50
CA PRO A 56 -19.78 -0.29 14.18
C PRO A 56 -20.02 -0.29 15.70
N ARG A 57 -20.10 -1.49 16.27
CA ARG A 57 -20.27 -1.70 17.71
C ARG A 57 -19.28 -2.75 18.22
N LEU A 58 -18.80 -2.54 19.44
CA LEU A 58 -17.98 -3.48 20.19
C LEU A 58 -18.64 -3.70 21.55
N ASN A 59 -19.05 -4.92 21.82
CA ASN A 59 -19.86 -5.31 22.97
C ASN A 59 -21.12 -4.45 23.12
N GLY A 60 -21.81 -4.16 22.00
CA GLY A 60 -23.01 -3.32 21.95
C GLY A 60 -22.76 -1.80 21.99
N VAL A 61 -21.56 -1.36 22.35
CA VAL A 61 -21.18 0.06 22.43
C VAL A 61 -20.68 0.56 21.08
N LYS A 62 -21.09 1.76 20.66
CA LYS A 62 -20.63 2.40 19.42
C LYS A 62 -19.11 2.52 19.39
N TYR A 63 -18.48 2.03 18.32
CA TYR A 63 -17.02 2.01 18.16
C TYR A 63 -16.59 2.84 16.95
N PHE A 64 -16.34 4.13 17.15
CA PHE A 64 -16.01 5.08 16.08
C PHE A 64 -14.53 5.38 15.94
N GLU A 65 -13.64 4.46 16.33
CA GLU A 65 -12.20 4.70 16.21
C GLU A 65 -11.64 4.46 14.81
N LYS A 66 -12.30 3.62 14.00
CA LYS A 66 -11.82 3.19 12.68
C LYS A 66 -12.96 3.12 11.67
N PRO A 67 -12.70 3.35 10.37
CA PRO A 67 -13.71 3.20 9.33
C PRO A 67 -13.95 1.71 8.99
N PRO A 68 -14.98 1.40 8.18
CA PRO A 68 -15.65 0.12 8.25
C PRO A 68 -15.13 -0.93 7.27
N LEU A 69 -14.13 -0.64 6.43
CA LEU A 69 -13.79 -1.54 5.32
C LEU A 69 -13.36 -2.93 5.80
N GLN A 70 -12.55 -2.99 6.85
CA GLN A 70 -12.18 -4.26 7.50
C GLN A 70 -13.42 -4.96 8.05
N TYR A 71 -14.34 -4.20 8.66
CA TYR A 71 -15.54 -4.76 9.27
C TYR A 71 -16.46 -5.36 8.23
N TRP A 72 -16.70 -4.66 7.13
CA TRP A 72 -17.50 -5.16 6.02
C TRP A 72 -16.90 -6.42 5.41
N ALA A 73 -15.59 -6.41 5.16
CA ALA A 73 -14.92 -7.57 4.58
C ALA A 73 -15.02 -8.80 5.49
N THR A 74 -14.68 -8.66 6.77
CA THR A 74 -14.73 -9.77 7.73
C THR A 74 -16.18 -10.22 7.99
N ALA A 75 -17.14 -9.31 8.11
CA ALA A 75 -18.56 -9.65 8.28
C ALA A 75 -19.12 -10.40 7.06
N SER A 76 -18.71 -10.01 5.84
CA SER A 76 -19.09 -10.72 4.62
C SER A 76 -18.50 -12.13 4.60
N ILE A 77 -17.24 -12.29 5.02
CA ILE A 77 -16.61 -13.61 5.14
C ILE A 77 -17.35 -14.48 6.16
N TYR A 78 -17.72 -13.93 7.33
CA TYR A 78 -18.52 -14.65 8.31
C TYR A 78 -19.89 -15.08 7.78
N SER A 79 -20.55 -14.27 6.95
CA SER A 79 -21.84 -14.66 6.36
C SER A 79 -21.76 -15.85 5.41
N VAL A 80 -20.57 -16.14 4.85
CA VAL A 80 -20.36 -17.26 3.91
C VAL A 80 -19.78 -18.49 4.63
N PHE A 81 -18.80 -18.29 5.51
CA PHE A 81 -18.02 -19.38 6.11
C PHE A 81 -18.27 -19.60 7.60
N GLY A 82 -19.09 -18.75 8.23
CA GLY A 82 -19.29 -18.71 9.68
C GLY A 82 -18.15 -17.99 10.43
N LYS A 83 -18.33 -17.80 11.75
CA LYS A 83 -17.30 -17.21 12.62
C LYS A 83 -16.29 -18.30 13.02
N SER A 84 -15.03 -18.06 12.71
CA SER A 84 -13.86 -18.81 13.19
C SER A 84 -12.59 -17.95 13.14
N GLU A 85 -11.55 -18.36 13.83
CA GLU A 85 -10.22 -17.77 13.86
C GLU A 85 -9.65 -17.53 12.46
N TRP A 86 -9.76 -18.52 11.56
CA TRP A 86 -9.22 -18.39 10.21
C TRP A 86 -10.03 -17.40 9.36
N THR A 87 -11.36 -17.43 9.46
CA THR A 87 -12.24 -16.48 8.76
C THR A 87 -12.02 -15.04 9.23
N SER A 88 -11.69 -14.85 10.51
CA SER A 88 -11.39 -13.53 11.09
C SER A 88 -10.14 -12.91 10.47
N ARG A 89 -9.15 -13.75 10.10
CA ARG A 89 -7.86 -13.33 9.54
C ARG A 89 -7.83 -13.36 8.01
N LEU A 90 -8.81 -13.98 7.38
CA LEU A 90 -8.81 -14.30 5.95
C LEU A 90 -8.63 -13.05 5.09
N TRP A 91 -9.30 -11.94 5.43
CA TRP A 91 -9.17 -10.69 4.68
C TRP A 91 -7.74 -10.13 4.71
N SER A 92 -7.15 -10.03 5.91
CA SER A 92 -5.77 -9.57 6.08
C SER A 92 -4.80 -10.51 5.36
N ALA A 93 -4.95 -11.83 5.52
CA ALA A 93 -4.09 -12.81 4.88
C ALA A 93 -4.21 -12.76 3.35
N ALA A 94 -5.42 -12.63 2.81
CA ALA A 94 -5.66 -12.53 1.38
C ALA A 94 -5.00 -11.29 0.78
N LEU A 95 -5.16 -10.11 1.40
CA LEU A 95 -4.50 -8.89 0.94
C LEU A 95 -2.98 -8.94 1.10
N GLY A 96 -2.49 -9.62 2.14
CA GLY A 96 -1.09 -9.97 2.32
C GLY A 96 -0.53 -10.77 1.14
N PHE A 97 -1.23 -11.82 0.76
CA PHE A 97 -0.83 -12.68 -0.35
C PHE A 97 -0.92 -11.96 -1.70
N LEU A 98 -2.00 -11.18 -1.93
CA LEU A 98 -2.24 -10.45 -3.17
C LEU A 98 -1.28 -9.27 -3.40
N CYS A 99 -0.64 -8.74 -2.35
CA CYS A 99 0.37 -7.70 -2.53
C CYS A 99 1.67 -8.24 -3.16
N ILE A 100 1.98 -9.54 -2.99
CA ILE A 100 3.19 -10.16 -3.54
C ILE A 100 3.20 -10.09 -5.08
N PRO A 101 2.16 -10.56 -5.82
CA PRO A 101 2.12 -10.41 -7.27
C PRO A 101 1.91 -8.95 -7.69
N LEU A 102 1.37 -8.07 -6.83
CA LEU A 102 1.29 -6.64 -7.09
C LEU A 102 2.68 -6.00 -7.20
N VAL A 103 3.62 -6.32 -6.28
CA VAL A 103 5.02 -5.90 -6.36
C VAL A 103 5.71 -6.43 -7.61
N TYR A 104 5.56 -7.72 -7.91
CA TYR A 104 6.09 -8.31 -9.14
C TYR A 104 5.56 -7.57 -10.37
N GLY A 105 4.24 -7.40 -10.46
CA GLY A 105 3.55 -6.79 -11.59
C GLY A 105 3.91 -5.32 -11.78
N PHE A 106 4.14 -4.58 -10.70
CA PHE A 106 4.65 -3.21 -10.77
C PHE A 106 6.08 -3.17 -11.33
N ALA A 107 7.00 -3.96 -10.76
CA ALA A 107 8.39 -4.03 -11.20
C ALA A 107 8.49 -4.37 -12.71
N ARG A 108 7.71 -5.35 -13.18
CA ARG A 108 7.66 -5.70 -14.61
C ARG A 108 7.12 -4.57 -15.48
N ARG A 109 6.10 -3.84 -15.01
CA ARG A 109 5.52 -2.73 -15.78
C ARG A 109 6.47 -1.55 -15.88
N ILE A 110 7.31 -1.28 -14.89
CA ILE A 110 8.35 -0.24 -14.98
C ILE A 110 9.63 -0.70 -15.71
N GLY A 111 9.57 -1.83 -16.41
CA GLY A 111 10.65 -2.29 -17.29
C GLY A 111 11.74 -3.13 -16.61
N GLN A 112 11.55 -3.56 -15.35
CA GLN A 112 12.52 -4.43 -14.69
C GLN A 112 12.50 -5.85 -15.25
N SER A 113 13.65 -6.53 -15.19
CA SER A 113 13.79 -7.92 -15.62
C SER A 113 12.94 -8.87 -14.76
N ARG A 114 12.64 -10.06 -15.29
CA ARG A 114 11.88 -11.09 -14.54
C ARG A 114 12.55 -11.39 -13.20
N HIS A 115 13.88 -11.51 -13.23
CA HIS A 115 14.71 -11.79 -12.06
C HIS A 115 14.56 -10.73 -10.97
N VAL A 116 14.68 -9.44 -11.32
CA VAL A 116 14.54 -8.34 -10.34
C VAL A 116 13.13 -8.29 -9.75
N ALA A 117 12.10 -8.47 -10.59
CA ALA A 117 10.72 -8.49 -10.12
C ALA A 117 10.44 -9.70 -9.19
N THR A 118 10.98 -10.87 -9.51
CA THR A 118 10.88 -12.06 -8.64
C THR A 118 11.57 -11.82 -7.31
N ILE A 119 12.79 -11.30 -7.31
CA ILE A 119 13.50 -10.97 -6.06
C ILE A 119 12.69 -9.99 -5.21
N GLY A 120 12.18 -8.90 -5.80
CA GLY A 120 11.37 -7.93 -5.05
C GLY A 120 10.11 -8.54 -4.43
N ALA A 121 9.41 -9.40 -5.16
CA ALA A 121 8.24 -10.11 -4.65
C ALA A 121 8.60 -11.12 -3.55
N MET A 122 9.67 -11.91 -3.73
CA MET A 122 10.17 -12.83 -2.72
C MET A 122 10.64 -12.09 -1.46
N THR A 123 11.24 -10.91 -1.63
CA THR A 123 11.64 -10.06 -0.50
C THR A 123 10.47 -9.67 0.37
N LEU A 124 9.34 -9.31 -0.23
CA LEU A 124 8.11 -9.08 0.53
C LEU A 124 7.58 -10.37 1.17
N ALA A 125 7.55 -11.47 0.40
CA ALA A 125 6.97 -12.74 0.81
C ALA A 125 7.69 -13.40 2.01
N ILE A 126 8.98 -13.14 2.20
CA ILE A 126 9.75 -13.68 3.33
C ILE A 126 10.11 -12.63 4.39
N SER A 127 9.64 -11.38 4.24
CA SER A 127 9.82 -10.36 5.27
C SER A 127 9.04 -10.76 6.52
N PRO A 128 9.70 -10.95 7.68
CA PRO A 128 9.04 -11.57 8.84
C PRO A 128 7.91 -10.69 9.38
N LEU A 129 8.12 -9.37 9.46
CA LEU A 129 7.06 -8.45 9.90
C LEU A 129 5.87 -8.47 8.94
N TYR A 130 6.12 -8.50 7.62
CA TYR A 130 5.07 -8.52 6.62
C TYR A 130 4.23 -9.79 6.72
N VAL A 131 4.88 -10.95 6.85
CA VAL A 131 4.19 -12.24 7.03
C VAL A 131 3.38 -12.22 8.33
N ILE A 132 3.99 -11.81 9.45
CA ILE A 132 3.30 -11.78 10.75
C ILE A 132 2.06 -10.88 10.70
N VAL A 133 2.20 -9.63 10.22
CA VAL A 133 1.08 -8.68 10.14
C VAL A 133 0.00 -9.17 9.17
N SER A 134 0.37 -9.88 8.11
CA SER A 134 -0.61 -10.47 7.20
C SER A 134 -1.46 -11.58 7.84
N HIS A 135 -0.94 -12.28 8.84
CA HIS A 135 -1.63 -13.38 9.52
C HIS A 135 -2.24 -12.96 10.87
N LEU A 136 -2.24 -11.66 11.16
CA LEU A 136 -2.96 -11.06 12.27
C LEU A 136 -4.22 -10.36 11.74
N ASN A 137 -5.33 -10.48 12.47
CA ASN A 137 -6.53 -9.69 12.19
C ASN A 137 -6.33 -8.22 12.62
N LEU A 138 -5.56 -7.48 11.82
CA LEU A 138 -5.26 -6.06 11.96
C LEU A 138 -5.68 -5.29 10.70
N LEU A 139 -5.97 -3.99 10.84
CA LEU A 139 -6.26 -3.10 9.70
C LEU A 139 -5.01 -2.78 8.87
N ASP A 140 -3.83 -2.95 9.45
CA ASP A 140 -2.54 -2.58 8.87
C ASP A 140 -2.26 -3.28 7.54
N GLN A 141 -2.68 -4.53 7.39
CA GLN A 141 -2.43 -5.28 6.17
C GLN A 141 -3.27 -4.77 5.00
N ALA A 142 -4.56 -4.50 5.25
CA ALA A 142 -5.45 -3.92 4.24
C ALA A 142 -4.97 -2.52 3.83
N PHE A 143 -4.63 -1.70 4.81
CA PHE A 143 -4.05 -0.39 4.60
C PHE A 143 -2.77 -0.45 3.74
N THR A 144 -1.86 -1.38 4.06
CA THR A 144 -0.62 -1.60 3.30
C THR A 144 -0.91 -1.94 1.85
N PHE A 145 -1.79 -2.91 1.60
CA PHE A 145 -2.15 -3.30 0.23
C PHE A 145 -2.73 -2.12 -0.58
N PHE A 146 -3.71 -1.40 -0.04
CA PHE A 146 -4.36 -0.30 -0.75
C PHE A 146 -3.43 0.89 -0.98
N ILE A 147 -2.56 1.24 -0.01
CA ILE A 147 -1.54 2.27 -0.20
C ILE A 147 -0.49 1.85 -1.23
N THR A 148 -0.01 0.60 -1.19
CA THR A 148 0.92 0.08 -2.20
C THR A 148 0.30 0.12 -3.60
N ALA A 149 -0.95 -0.32 -3.75
CA ALA A 149 -1.68 -0.24 -5.01
C ALA A 149 -1.83 1.21 -5.48
N THR A 150 -2.14 2.13 -4.57
CA THR A 150 -2.25 3.57 -4.84
C THR A 150 -0.95 4.12 -5.40
N VAL A 151 0.16 3.89 -4.70
CA VAL A 151 1.48 4.41 -5.08
C VAL A 151 1.94 3.80 -6.40
N PHE A 152 1.80 2.49 -6.59
CA PHE A 152 2.19 1.84 -7.84
C PHE A 152 1.35 2.30 -9.03
N ALA A 153 0.03 2.41 -8.87
CA ALA A 153 -0.84 2.92 -9.91
C ALA A 153 -0.51 4.39 -10.24
N PHE A 154 -0.27 5.22 -9.23
CA PHE A 154 0.19 6.59 -9.43
C PHE A 154 1.48 6.64 -10.25
N LEU A 155 2.51 5.88 -9.87
CA LEU A 155 3.78 5.84 -10.60
C LEU A 155 3.61 5.35 -12.05
N LEU A 156 2.76 4.35 -12.29
CA LEU A 156 2.44 3.88 -13.64
C LEU A 156 1.72 4.94 -14.48
N ALA A 157 0.85 5.75 -13.87
CA ALA A 157 0.18 6.84 -14.57
C ALA A 157 1.13 7.99 -14.94
N GLN A 158 2.20 8.19 -14.17
CA GLN A 158 3.13 9.31 -14.30
C GLN A 158 4.32 9.02 -15.23
N ARG A 159 4.38 7.80 -15.77
CA ARG A 159 5.35 7.43 -16.80
C ARG A 159 5.27 8.33 -18.03
N VAL A 160 6.44 8.62 -18.59
CA VAL A 160 6.57 9.46 -19.80
C VAL A 160 5.97 8.76 -21.02
N ASP A 161 6.11 7.43 -21.11
CA ASP A 161 5.62 6.61 -22.21
C ASP A 161 4.15 6.17 -22.06
N ALA A 162 3.46 6.57 -20.98
CA ALA A 162 2.06 6.24 -20.79
C ALA A 162 1.16 7.13 -21.68
N ASN A 163 0.34 6.49 -22.52
CA ASN A 163 -0.66 7.21 -23.31
C ASN A 163 -1.81 7.74 -22.43
N ALA A 164 -2.63 8.65 -22.96
CA ALA A 164 -3.70 9.30 -22.20
C ALA A 164 -4.71 8.31 -21.58
N ARG A 165 -5.01 7.19 -22.25
CA ARG A 165 -5.92 6.15 -21.75
C ARG A 165 -5.31 5.39 -20.59
N GLN A 166 -4.05 4.97 -20.71
CA GLN A 166 -3.29 4.30 -19.66
C GLN A 166 -3.13 5.20 -18.44
N GLN A 167 -2.73 6.46 -18.65
CA GLN A 167 -2.64 7.46 -17.59
C GLN A 167 -3.98 7.62 -16.86
N ARG A 168 -5.10 7.73 -17.60
CA ARG A 168 -6.43 7.82 -16.99
C ARG A 168 -6.76 6.58 -16.18
N GLY A 169 -6.59 5.38 -16.75
CA GLY A 169 -6.89 4.12 -16.07
C GLY A 169 -6.11 3.97 -14.77
N TRP A 170 -4.79 4.18 -14.82
CA TRP A 170 -3.94 4.07 -13.64
C TRP A 170 -4.20 5.15 -12.59
N MET A 171 -4.53 6.40 -13.00
CA MET A 171 -4.95 7.40 -12.02
C MET A 171 -6.26 7.03 -11.33
N LEU A 172 -7.25 6.50 -12.05
CA LEU A 172 -8.50 6.04 -11.43
C LEU A 172 -8.24 4.89 -10.44
N VAL A 173 -7.37 3.94 -10.79
CA VAL A 173 -6.93 2.90 -9.85
C VAL A 173 -6.25 3.50 -8.61
N ALA A 174 -5.42 4.54 -8.79
CA ALA A 174 -4.78 5.23 -7.67
C ALA A 174 -5.81 5.92 -6.74
N TRP A 175 -6.81 6.62 -7.32
CA TRP A 175 -7.88 7.26 -6.55
C TRP A 175 -8.77 6.24 -5.82
N THR A 176 -9.10 5.12 -6.47
CA THR A 176 -9.83 4.01 -5.83
C THR A 176 -9.04 3.40 -4.67
N GLY A 177 -7.75 3.11 -4.89
CA GLY A 177 -6.88 2.59 -3.85
C GLY A 177 -6.79 3.55 -2.65
N LEU A 178 -6.68 4.86 -2.92
CA LEU A 178 -6.61 5.87 -1.86
C LEU A 178 -7.93 5.94 -1.07
N ALA A 179 -9.08 5.85 -1.73
CA ALA A 179 -10.39 5.82 -1.07
C ALA A 179 -10.53 4.59 -0.17
N LEU A 180 -10.12 3.41 -0.65
CA LEU A 180 -10.15 2.18 0.14
C LEU A 180 -9.14 2.20 1.30
N ALA A 181 -7.97 2.81 1.12
CA ALA A 181 -7.03 3.04 2.22
C ALA A 181 -7.61 3.96 3.30
N VAL A 182 -8.34 5.03 2.90
CA VAL A 182 -9.06 5.89 3.83
C VAL A 182 -10.16 5.12 4.56
N LEU A 183 -10.97 4.31 3.86
CA LEU A 183 -11.98 3.45 4.49
C LEU A 183 -11.40 2.30 5.32
N SER A 184 -10.10 2.01 5.22
CA SER A 184 -9.42 1.04 6.07
C SER A 184 -8.93 1.67 7.37
N LYS A 185 -8.21 2.81 7.32
CA LYS A 185 -7.51 3.34 8.51
C LYS A 185 -7.66 4.84 8.73
N GLY A 186 -8.50 5.52 7.96
CA GLY A 186 -8.81 6.95 8.11
C GLY A 186 -7.87 7.88 7.33
N ILE A 187 -7.81 9.14 7.76
CA ILE A 187 -7.14 10.21 7.01
C ILE A 187 -5.62 10.05 6.94
N VAL A 188 -5.03 9.15 7.72
CA VAL A 188 -3.60 8.81 7.65
C VAL A 188 -3.18 8.40 6.23
N ALA A 189 -4.07 7.79 5.44
CA ALA A 189 -3.83 7.47 4.05
C ALA A 189 -3.50 8.72 3.21
N LEU A 190 -4.30 9.78 3.41
CA LEU A 190 -4.16 11.06 2.71
C LEU A 190 -2.89 11.77 3.15
N VAL A 191 -2.63 11.80 4.46
CA VAL A 191 -1.43 12.43 5.02
C VAL A 191 -0.16 11.78 4.49
N LEU A 192 -0.06 10.45 4.53
CA LEU A 192 1.13 9.74 4.05
C LEU A 192 1.35 9.93 2.55
N THR A 193 0.31 9.76 1.73
CA THR A 193 0.45 9.91 0.27
C THR A 193 0.75 11.34 -0.15
N ALA A 194 0.09 12.34 0.47
CA ALA A 194 0.36 13.75 0.22
C ALA A 194 1.76 14.16 0.68
N ALA A 195 2.21 13.68 1.85
CA ALA A 195 3.55 13.94 2.36
C ALA A 195 4.62 13.35 1.43
N THR A 196 4.47 12.09 1.01
CA THR A 196 5.40 11.45 0.06
C THR A 196 5.45 12.22 -1.27
N LEU A 197 4.30 12.61 -1.81
CA LEU A 197 4.25 13.39 -3.05
C LEU A 197 4.89 14.78 -2.88
N THR A 198 4.65 15.44 -1.76
CA THR A 198 5.23 16.76 -1.45
C THR A 198 6.75 16.67 -1.36
N VAL A 199 7.28 15.72 -0.59
CA VAL A 199 8.73 15.49 -0.49
C VAL A 199 9.33 15.20 -1.87
N TYR A 200 8.66 14.38 -2.69
CA TYR A 200 9.07 14.12 -4.06
C TYR A 200 9.11 15.39 -4.91
N MET A 201 8.07 16.24 -4.86
CA MET A 201 8.00 17.49 -5.62
C MET A 201 9.06 18.51 -5.17
N VAL A 202 9.35 18.58 -3.87
CA VAL A 202 10.42 19.44 -3.32
C VAL A 202 11.78 18.98 -3.81
N ILE A 203 12.06 17.67 -3.76
CA ILE A 203 13.34 17.11 -4.21
C ILE A 203 13.52 17.20 -5.73
N SER A 204 12.46 16.93 -6.49
CA SER A 204 12.47 17.01 -7.96
C SER A 204 12.33 18.43 -8.48
N ARG A 205 12.00 19.40 -7.61
CA ARG A 205 11.69 20.80 -7.95
C ARG A 205 10.66 20.92 -9.09
N SER A 206 9.68 20.02 -9.11
CA SER A 206 8.67 19.93 -10.17
C SER A 206 7.29 19.64 -9.62
N ILE A 207 6.32 20.47 -10.02
CA ILE A 207 4.89 20.29 -9.74
C ILE A 207 4.15 19.57 -10.89
N ALA A 208 4.87 19.12 -11.91
CA ALA A 208 4.30 18.39 -13.05
C ALA A 208 3.40 17.20 -12.66
N PRO A 209 3.70 16.42 -11.59
CA PRO A 209 2.84 15.33 -11.15
C PRO A 209 1.38 15.74 -10.90
N LEU A 210 1.16 16.92 -10.31
CA LEU A 210 -0.17 17.42 -9.94
C LEU A 210 -1.04 17.63 -11.17
N LYS A 211 -0.46 18.14 -12.26
CA LYS A 211 -1.18 18.37 -13.53
C LYS A 211 -1.73 17.07 -14.14
N ARG A 212 -1.09 15.94 -13.85
CA ARG A 212 -1.45 14.61 -14.39
C ARG A 212 -2.35 13.80 -13.46
N MET A 213 -2.78 14.34 -12.31
CA MET A 213 -3.61 13.62 -11.33
C MET A 213 -5.07 13.44 -11.75
N ARG A 214 -5.54 14.19 -12.76
CA ARG A 214 -6.95 14.19 -13.20
C ARG A 214 -7.90 14.40 -12.02
N PHE A 215 -7.71 15.51 -11.30
CA PHE A 215 -8.41 15.81 -10.05
C PHE A 215 -9.92 15.66 -10.13
N LEU A 216 -10.59 16.21 -11.15
CA LEU A 216 -12.05 16.19 -11.21
C LEU A 216 -12.64 14.75 -11.24
N PRO A 217 -12.32 13.89 -12.23
CA PRO A 217 -12.84 12.52 -12.23
C PRO A 217 -12.28 11.68 -11.08
N GLY A 218 -11.06 11.95 -10.63
CA GLY A 218 -10.43 11.24 -9.53
C GLY A 218 -11.10 11.52 -8.18
N LEU A 219 -11.34 12.80 -7.87
CA LEU A 219 -11.99 13.24 -6.65
C LEU A 219 -13.46 12.83 -6.64
N ALA A 220 -14.14 12.89 -7.79
CA ALA A 220 -15.51 12.37 -7.91
C ALA A 220 -15.58 10.87 -7.58
N LEU A 221 -14.67 10.05 -8.11
CA LEU A 221 -14.59 8.62 -7.80
C LEU A 221 -14.23 8.36 -6.33
N PHE A 222 -13.24 9.09 -5.82
CA PHE A 222 -12.81 9.00 -4.43
C PHE A 222 -13.97 9.34 -3.47
N ALA A 223 -14.70 10.41 -3.74
CA ALA A 223 -15.87 10.82 -2.98
C ALA A 223 -17.00 9.78 -3.10
N ALA A 224 -17.28 9.26 -4.30
CA ALA A 224 -18.32 8.26 -4.50
C ALA A 224 -18.08 6.97 -3.70
N ILE A 225 -16.82 6.60 -3.44
CA ILE A 225 -16.48 5.43 -2.62
C ILE A 225 -16.56 5.76 -1.13
N MET A 226 -15.97 6.89 -0.73
CA MET A 226 -15.75 7.20 0.68
C MET A 226 -16.94 7.90 1.35
N VAL A 227 -17.52 8.92 0.71
CA VAL A 227 -18.56 9.78 1.29
C VAL A 227 -19.81 9.02 1.73
N PRO A 228 -20.33 8.00 1.01
CA PRO A 228 -21.59 7.36 1.40
C PRO A 228 -21.59 6.85 2.83
N TRP A 229 -20.54 6.17 3.27
CA TRP A 229 -20.49 5.69 4.66
C TRP A 229 -20.30 6.80 5.67
N PHE A 230 -19.37 7.74 5.42
CA PHE A 230 -19.13 8.87 6.31
C PHE A 230 -20.40 9.71 6.50
N TRP A 231 -21.17 9.91 5.44
CA TRP A 231 -22.45 10.61 5.49
C TRP A 231 -23.50 9.80 6.27
N LEU A 232 -23.67 8.51 5.97
CA LEU A 232 -24.65 7.65 6.65
C LEU A 232 -24.37 7.49 8.15
N VAL A 233 -23.11 7.26 8.53
CA VAL A 233 -22.74 7.08 9.94
C VAL A 233 -22.92 8.38 10.73
N GLN A 234 -22.59 9.53 10.13
CA GLN A 234 -22.81 10.84 10.74
C GLN A 234 -24.31 11.17 10.85
N ALA A 235 -25.10 10.87 9.82
CA ALA A 235 -26.54 11.11 9.83
C ALA A 235 -27.26 10.28 10.92
N ARG A 236 -26.77 9.06 11.20
CA ARG A 236 -27.30 8.20 12.27
C ARG A 236 -26.71 8.49 13.65
N ASN A 237 -25.53 9.12 13.72
CA ASN A 237 -24.76 9.32 14.94
C ASN A 237 -24.13 10.72 14.93
N PRO A 238 -24.84 11.75 15.43
CA PRO A 238 -24.38 13.14 15.40
C PRO A 238 -23.00 13.37 16.04
N GLU A 239 -22.62 12.54 17.01
CA GLU A 239 -21.35 12.58 17.73
C GLU A 239 -20.14 12.06 16.92
N PHE A 240 -20.38 11.35 15.82
CA PHE A 240 -19.36 10.61 15.07
C PHE A 240 -18.22 11.51 14.58
N ALA A 241 -18.51 12.62 13.88
CA ALA A 241 -17.48 13.44 13.25
C ALA A 241 -16.57 14.10 14.29
N ALA A 242 -17.13 14.59 15.40
CA ALA A 242 -16.34 15.17 16.48
C ALA A 242 -15.39 14.12 17.08
N PHE A 243 -15.88 12.91 17.34
CA PHE A 243 -15.07 11.82 17.87
C PHE A 243 -14.00 11.35 16.87
N PHE A 244 -14.41 10.96 15.66
CA PHE A 244 -13.53 10.36 14.66
C PHE A 244 -12.47 11.34 14.14
N PHE A 245 -12.82 12.59 13.83
CA PHE A 245 -11.83 13.52 13.30
C PHE A 245 -11.02 14.20 14.41
N VAL A 246 -11.66 14.68 15.47
CA VAL A 246 -10.96 15.48 16.51
C VAL A 246 -10.24 14.57 17.50
N HIS A 247 -10.94 13.63 18.13
CA HIS A 247 -10.33 12.80 19.17
C HIS A 247 -9.31 11.81 18.59
N GLU A 248 -9.70 11.09 17.53
CA GLU A 248 -8.89 9.98 17.02
C GLU A 248 -7.73 10.38 16.10
N HIS A 249 -7.74 11.59 15.52
CA HIS A 249 -6.64 12.04 14.68
C HIS A 249 -5.87 13.20 15.29
N PHE A 250 -6.53 14.30 15.67
CA PHE A 250 -5.83 15.46 16.21
C PHE A 250 -5.40 15.24 17.66
N ALA A 251 -6.30 14.89 18.57
CA ALA A 251 -5.95 14.68 19.97
C ALA A 251 -5.01 13.48 20.10
N ARG A 252 -5.27 12.36 19.41
CA ARG A 252 -4.41 11.18 19.42
C ARG A 252 -2.97 11.44 18.95
N PHE A 253 -2.75 12.37 18.01
CA PHE A 253 -1.41 12.67 17.48
C PHE A 253 -0.71 13.78 18.29
N LEU A 254 -1.44 14.81 18.72
CA LEU A 254 -0.87 15.98 19.39
C LEU A 254 -0.77 15.83 20.90
N THR A 255 -1.45 14.84 21.49
CA THR A 255 -1.48 14.63 22.95
C THR A 255 -1.05 13.22 23.34
N THR A 256 -0.60 13.05 24.59
CA THR A 256 -0.15 11.76 25.15
C THR A 256 -1.30 10.94 25.74
N VAL A 257 -2.56 11.25 25.42
CA VAL A 257 -3.77 10.67 26.05
C VAL A 257 -3.79 9.14 26.06
N HIS A 258 -3.15 8.49 25.10
CA HIS A 258 -3.09 7.02 25.01
C HIS A 258 -1.85 6.38 25.68
N LYS A 259 -0.99 7.15 26.36
CA LYS A 259 0.26 6.69 27.00
C LYS A 259 1.18 5.86 26.09
N ARG A 260 1.18 6.15 24.78
CA ARG A 260 2.02 5.46 23.77
C ARG A 260 3.28 6.26 23.41
N ALA A 261 3.76 7.09 24.32
CA ALA A 261 4.99 7.85 24.09
C ALA A 261 6.16 6.85 24.01
N ALA A 262 6.80 6.82 22.85
CA ALA A 262 7.96 5.98 22.59
C ALA A 262 9.14 6.86 22.14
N PRO A 263 10.39 6.39 22.32
CA PRO A 263 11.55 7.10 21.80
C PRO A 263 11.46 7.32 20.29
N TRP A 264 12.08 8.38 19.76
CA TRP A 264 12.08 8.68 18.32
C TRP A 264 12.65 7.54 17.45
N TRP A 265 13.53 6.72 18.03
CA TRP A 265 14.15 5.56 17.37
C TRP A 265 13.32 4.27 17.48
N PHE A 266 12.12 4.30 18.10
CA PHE A 266 11.29 3.11 18.35
C PHE A 266 11.05 2.24 17.11
N PHE A 267 10.90 2.85 15.93
CA PHE A 267 10.66 2.13 14.69
C PHE A 267 11.93 1.57 14.03
N LEU A 268 13.13 1.97 14.46
CA LEU A 268 14.38 1.48 13.85
C LEU A 268 14.55 -0.04 14.07
N PRO A 269 14.44 -0.60 15.29
CA PRO A 269 14.53 -2.05 15.48
C PRO A 269 13.45 -2.84 14.74
N ILE A 270 12.23 -2.29 14.67
CA ILE A 270 11.11 -2.90 13.94
C ILE A 270 11.42 -2.97 12.44
N LEU A 271 11.97 -1.89 11.88
CA LEU A 271 12.41 -1.85 10.49
C LEU A 271 13.55 -2.84 10.24
N PHE A 272 14.53 -2.93 11.15
CA PHE A 272 15.60 -3.92 11.06
C PHE A 272 15.06 -5.35 11.05
N PHE A 273 14.10 -5.65 11.92
CA PHE A 273 13.45 -6.96 11.94
C PHE A 273 12.73 -7.24 10.61
N ALA A 274 11.94 -6.28 10.11
CA ALA A 274 11.24 -6.39 8.84
C ALA A 274 12.18 -6.61 7.64
N LEU A 275 13.36 -5.99 7.65
CA LEU A 275 14.36 -6.07 6.58
C LEU A 275 15.44 -7.13 6.83
N SER A 276 15.40 -7.86 7.95
CA SER A 276 16.50 -8.71 8.41
C SER A 276 17.02 -9.71 7.38
N PRO A 277 16.21 -10.35 6.51
CA PRO A 277 16.74 -11.25 5.49
C PRO A 277 17.49 -10.55 4.34
N PHE A 278 17.41 -9.21 4.26
CA PHE A 278 17.81 -8.43 3.07
C PHE A 278 18.66 -7.19 3.33
N LEU A 279 19.12 -6.96 4.57
CA LEU A 279 19.88 -5.74 4.92
C LEU A 279 21.06 -5.46 3.97
N GLY A 280 21.80 -6.49 3.56
CA GLY A 280 22.91 -6.36 2.60
C GLY A 280 22.45 -6.00 1.18
N SER A 281 21.39 -6.66 0.70
CA SER A 281 20.85 -6.45 -0.66
C SER A 281 20.13 -5.11 -0.80
N VAL A 282 19.42 -4.65 0.24
CA VAL A 282 18.71 -3.36 0.24
C VAL A 282 19.70 -2.22 0.09
N LYS A 283 20.81 -2.22 0.86
CA LYS A 283 21.85 -1.19 0.74
C LYS A 283 22.39 -1.11 -0.69
N HIS A 284 22.76 -2.25 -1.28
CA HIS A 284 23.31 -2.30 -2.64
C HIS A 284 22.29 -1.89 -3.70
N ALA A 285 21.03 -2.34 -3.56
CA ALA A 285 19.94 -2.02 -4.47
C ALA A 285 19.61 -0.53 -4.45
N THR A 286 19.54 0.10 -3.28
CA THR A 286 19.28 1.54 -3.15
C THR A 286 20.39 2.37 -3.79
N VAL A 287 21.66 2.03 -3.54
CA VAL A 287 22.80 2.73 -4.15
C VAL A 287 22.79 2.57 -5.67
N LYS A 288 22.56 1.36 -6.19
CA LYS A 288 22.52 1.10 -7.63
C LYS A 288 21.34 1.81 -8.31
N ALA A 289 20.16 1.76 -7.69
CA ALA A 289 18.98 2.47 -8.17
C ALA A 289 19.25 3.97 -8.22
N TRP A 290 19.87 4.53 -7.19
CA TRP A 290 20.25 5.94 -7.13
C TRP A 290 21.22 6.33 -8.26
N VAL A 291 22.29 5.55 -8.48
CA VAL A 291 23.25 5.80 -9.57
C VAL A 291 22.60 5.69 -10.96
N ALA A 292 21.62 4.81 -11.13
CA ALA A 292 20.94 4.60 -12.40
C ALA A 292 19.88 5.67 -12.75
N THR A 293 19.51 6.55 -11.80
CA THR A 293 18.51 7.61 -12.05
C THR A 293 19.02 8.61 -13.09
N LYS A 294 18.21 8.87 -14.12
CA LYS A 294 18.48 9.93 -15.11
C LYS A 294 17.65 11.17 -14.77
N PRO A 295 18.13 12.39 -15.07
CA PRO A 295 17.29 13.57 -15.05
C PRO A 295 16.16 13.35 -16.07
N ALA A 296 14.92 13.21 -15.60
CA ALA A 296 13.76 12.96 -16.45
C ALA A 296 12.82 14.17 -16.42
N GLU A 297 12.18 14.46 -17.55
CA GLU A 297 11.11 15.46 -17.68
C GLU A 297 9.79 15.02 -17.01
N GLY A 298 9.79 13.92 -16.23
CA GLY A 298 8.64 13.34 -15.53
C GLY A 298 9.04 12.54 -14.28
N ILE A 299 8.09 11.79 -13.70
CA ILE A 299 8.40 10.97 -12.52
C ILE A 299 9.20 9.74 -12.92
N ASP A 300 10.45 9.66 -12.46
CA ASP A 300 11.26 8.43 -12.48
C ASP A 300 10.83 7.52 -11.31
N PRO A 301 10.21 6.35 -11.56
CA PRO A 301 9.78 5.43 -10.50
C PRO A 301 10.96 4.93 -9.65
N LEU A 302 12.14 4.76 -10.23
CA LEU A 302 13.32 4.31 -9.47
C LEU A 302 13.80 5.38 -8.50
N ARG A 303 13.78 6.66 -8.92
CA ARG A 303 14.11 7.79 -8.04
C ARG A 303 13.08 7.96 -6.93
N PHE A 304 11.80 7.76 -7.23
CA PHE A 304 10.73 7.79 -6.23
C PHE A 304 10.92 6.69 -5.17
N CYS A 305 11.30 5.47 -5.58
CA CYS A 305 11.50 4.34 -4.67
C CYS A 305 12.84 4.37 -3.91
N SER A 306 13.88 5.05 -4.40
CA SER A 306 15.25 4.98 -3.84
C SER A 306 15.65 6.14 -2.91
N PHE A 307 14.76 7.11 -2.66
CA PHE A 307 14.93 8.23 -1.72
C PHE A 307 16.34 8.86 -1.73
N GLY A 308 16.57 9.87 -2.59
CA GLY A 308 17.82 10.63 -2.54
C GLY A 308 17.90 11.73 -3.60
N ALA A 309 18.03 12.97 -3.15
CA ALA A 309 18.30 14.10 -4.03
C ALA A 309 19.70 13.96 -4.67
N ARG A 310 19.80 13.76 -5.98
CA ARG A 310 20.96 14.27 -6.71
C ARG A 310 20.77 15.79 -6.73
N SER A 311 21.51 16.51 -5.90
CA SER A 311 21.64 17.95 -6.06
C SER A 311 22.15 18.20 -7.47
N HIS A 312 21.35 18.90 -8.27
CA HIS A 312 21.81 19.51 -9.51
C HIS A 312 22.87 20.56 -9.16
N TRP A 313 24.12 20.12 -9.05
CA TRP A 313 25.32 20.96 -9.05
C TRP A 313 26.32 20.36 -10.04
N CYS A 314 25.88 20.15 -11.28
CA CYS A 314 26.82 19.97 -12.38
C CYS A 314 26.09 20.19 -13.71
N SER A 315 26.08 21.43 -14.20
CA SER A 315 26.18 21.80 -15.63
C SER A 315 25.84 23.28 -15.87
N SER A 316 26.73 24.18 -15.42
CA SER A 316 26.97 25.43 -16.15
C SER A 316 28.32 25.36 -16.88
N ARG A 317 28.49 24.33 -17.71
CA ARG A 317 29.50 24.33 -18.78
C ARG A 317 28.87 23.70 -20.01
N TYR A 318 28.09 24.50 -20.71
CA TYR A 318 27.90 24.32 -22.15
C TYR A 318 29.27 24.51 -22.82
N PRO A 319 29.74 23.59 -23.68
CA PRO A 319 30.58 23.99 -24.78
C PRO A 319 29.67 24.65 -25.81
N SER A 320 29.93 25.92 -26.08
CA SER A 320 29.33 26.67 -27.18
C SER A 320 29.56 25.94 -28.51
N ARG A 321 28.47 25.69 -29.23
CA ARG A 321 28.49 25.41 -30.67
C ARG A 321 27.96 26.64 -31.41
N SER A 322 28.87 27.35 -32.08
CA SER A 322 28.70 28.09 -33.34
C SER A 322 30.08 28.67 -33.65
N SER A 323 30.74 28.41 -34.78
CA SER A 323 30.39 28.95 -36.10
C SER A 323 31.23 28.28 -37.22
N TYR A 324 30.58 28.08 -38.37
CA TYR A 324 30.98 27.76 -39.78
C TYR A 324 32.35 28.23 -40.34
N PRO A 325 32.73 28.00 -41.64
CA PRO A 325 32.44 26.94 -42.64
C PRO A 325 33.71 26.43 -43.43
N THR A 326 33.50 25.46 -44.34
CA THR A 326 34.26 25.11 -45.59
C THR A 326 35.73 25.52 -45.76
N CYS A 327 36.58 24.52 -46.08
CA CYS A 327 37.70 24.70 -47.02
C CYS A 327 37.78 23.51 -48.00
N CYS A 328 38.11 23.85 -49.24
CA CYS A 328 37.90 23.17 -50.51
C CYS A 328 38.71 21.87 -50.74
N ARG A 329 38.18 21.03 -51.64
CA ARG A 329 38.90 20.67 -52.87
C ARG A 329 38.38 21.53 -53.99
#